data_AF-A0A959L483-F1
#
_entry.id   AF-A0A959L483-F1
#
_cell.length_a   1.000
_cell.length_b   1.000
_cell.length_c   1.000
_cell.angle_alpha   90.00
_cell.angle_beta   90.00
_cell.angle_gamma   90.00
#
_symmetry.space_group_name_H-M   'P 1'
#
loop_
_entity.id
_entity.type
_entity.pdbx_description
1 polymer ?
#
loop_
_entity_poly.entity_id
_entity_poly.type
_entity_poly.pdbx_seq_one_letter_code
_entity_poly.pdbx_strand_id
1 'polypeptide(L)'
;MNKSIIVIAFLFITGFTVSVSGQINLDFSSGINNSNSKFQNFGIIATQPRWGYFFGITPNYQLHEKIKLAIDFQHSVKGFNIDNPNNQTASAYKFSYLDIIPEVEYLVSRNLTFGLGINYGLKLSEQSKFKNSAWMNMNDFTTIKSTDFGLTGTLTIFHHNVFGFARYNLGLKNISDVILTDENGQVSDQAKQLNRNIQIGLGYTLNFKKTHIPADRQI
;
A
#
# COMPACT_ATOMS: atom_id res chain seq x y z
N MET A 1 -17.35 20.41 9.55
CA MET A 1 -16.67 19.18 10.04
C MET A 1 -17.59 18.53 11.06
N ASN A 2 -18.09 17.32 10.81
CA ASN A 2 -19.16 16.72 11.61
C ASN A 2 -18.65 16.40 13.02
N LYS A 3 -19.30 16.95 14.06
CA LYS A 3 -18.95 16.74 15.48
C LYS A 3 -18.85 15.25 15.86
N SER A 4 -19.60 14.40 15.15
CA SER A 4 -19.57 12.94 15.31
C SER A 4 -18.21 12.31 14.96
N ILE A 5 -17.45 12.87 14.02
CA ILE A 5 -16.12 12.36 13.64
C ILE A 5 -15.11 12.60 14.76
N ILE A 6 -15.21 13.75 15.44
CA ILE A 6 -14.32 14.11 16.57
C ILE A 6 -14.58 13.20 17.77
N VAL A 7 -15.85 12.89 18.05
CA VAL A 7 -16.24 12.00 19.15
C VAL A 7 -15.77 10.56 18.90
N ILE A 8 -15.90 10.07 17.66
CA ILE A 8 -15.40 8.73 17.29
C ILE A 8 -13.87 8.68 17.37
N ALA A 9 -13.17 9.71 16.88
CA ALA A 9 -11.71 9.80 16.99
C ALA A 9 -11.26 9.85 18.46
N PHE A 10 -11.97 10.59 19.31
CA PHE A 10 -11.65 10.70 20.75
C PHE A 10 -11.94 9.40 21.52
N LEU A 11 -13.02 8.69 21.19
CA LEU A 11 -13.33 7.37 21.75
C LEU A 11 -12.31 6.31 21.28
N PHE A 12 -11.85 6.38 20.03
CA PHE A 12 -10.77 5.54 19.53
C PHE A 12 -9.46 5.81 20.27
N ILE A 13 -9.16 7.05 20.63
CA ILE A 13 -7.91 7.39 21.34
C ILE A 13 -7.97 6.98 22.82
N THR A 14 -9.13 7.15 23.47
CA THR A 14 -9.27 6.88 24.92
C THR A 14 -9.54 5.40 25.24
N GLY A 15 -10.12 4.63 24.32
CA GLY A 15 -10.43 3.20 24.51
C GLY A 15 -9.23 2.26 24.65
N PHE A 16 -8.03 2.66 24.20
CA PHE A 16 -6.81 1.83 24.30
C PHE A 16 -6.00 2.03 25.59
N THR A 17 -6.49 2.82 26.55
CA THR A 17 -5.68 3.27 27.69
C THR A 17 -5.63 2.34 28.89
N VAL A 18 -6.31 1.18 28.87
CA VAL A 18 -6.35 0.27 30.03
C VAL A 18 -5.66 -1.06 29.70
N SER A 19 -4.43 -1.22 30.18
CA SER A 19 -3.63 -2.48 30.22
C SER A 19 -2.92 -2.95 28.93
N VAL A 20 -2.60 -2.03 28.02
CA VAL A 20 -2.06 -2.30 26.65
C VAL A 20 -0.52 -2.19 26.53
N SER A 21 0.19 -1.86 27.61
CA SER A 21 1.59 -1.39 27.58
C SER A 21 2.68 -2.43 27.23
N GLY A 22 2.30 -3.61 26.74
CA GLY A 22 3.25 -4.66 26.31
C GLY A 22 2.91 -5.36 25.00
N GLN A 23 1.84 -4.95 24.31
CA GLN A 23 1.33 -5.60 23.09
C GLN A 23 1.41 -4.71 21.83
N ILE A 24 1.74 -3.42 21.98
CA ILE A 24 1.92 -2.50 20.86
C ILE A 24 3.40 -2.40 20.49
N ASN A 25 3.70 -2.58 19.21
CA ASN A 25 4.97 -2.18 18.62
C ASN A 25 4.72 -1.23 17.45
N LEU A 26 5.78 -0.52 17.05
CA LEU A 26 5.74 0.38 15.91
C LEU A 26 6.86 0.01 14.94
N ASP A 27 6.49 -0.37 13.73
CA ASP A 27 7.44 -0.70 12.68
C ASP A 27 7.64 0.49 11.75
N PHE A 28 8.87 0.67 11.27
CA PHE A 28 9.21 1.58 10.19
C PHE A 28 9.74 0.76 9.03
N SER A 29 9.27 1.02 7.82
CA SER A 29 9.65 0.24 6.66
C SER A 29 9.90 1.11 5.44
N SER A 30 10.73 0.61 4.53
CA SER A 30 10.94 1.19 3.21
C SER A 30 11.36 0.11 2.23
N GLY A 31 11.16 0.37 0.94
CA GLY A 31 11.54 -0.57 -0.09
C GLY A 31 11.15 -0.12 -1.48
N ILE A 32 11.06 -1.10 -2.36
CA ILE A 32 10.76 -0.92 -3.78
C ILE A 32 9.41 -1.53 -4.13
N ASN A 33 8.75 -0.90 -5.10
CA ASN A 33 7.53 -1.38 -5.73
C ASN A 33 7.85 -1.82 -7.16
N ASN A 34 7.38 -3.01 -7.55
CA ASN A 34 7.23 -3.39 -8.94
C ASN A 34 5.74 -3.39 -9.27
N SER A 35 5.27 -2.29 -9.86
CA SER A 35 3.85 -2.09 -10.12
C SER A 35 3.53 -2.17 -11.61
N ASN A 36 2.36 -2.68 -11.95
CA ASN A 36 1.82 -2.66 -13.30
C ASN A 36 0.30 -2.41 -13.27
N SER A 37 -0.28 -1.96 -14.38
CA SER A 37 -1.74 -1.89 -14.57
C SER A 37 -2.18 -3.00 -15.51
N LYS A 38 -3.15 -3.81 -15.07
CA LYS A 38 -3.81 -4.81 -15.91
C LYS A 38 -5.09 -4.21 -16.49
N PHE A 39 -5.15 -4.13 -17.82
CA PHE A 39 -6.35 -3.78 -18.55
C PHE A 39 -7.15 -5.06 -18.83
N GLN A 40 -8.42 -5.09 -18.41
CA GLN A 40 -9.37 -6.15 -18.70
C GLN A 40 -10.38 -5.65 -19.72
N ASN A 41 -10.78 -6.54 -20.64
CA ASN A 41 -11.76 -6.24 -21.71
C ASN A 41 -11.35 -5.03 -22.58
N PHE A 42 -10.04 -4.83 -22.73
CA PHE A 42 -9.44 -3.79 -23.57
C PHE A 42 -8.14 -4.34 -24.18
N GLY A 43 -8.22 -4.78 -25.44
CA GLY A 43 -7.19 -5.63 -26.06
C GLY A 43 -5.98 -4.91 -26.66
N ILE A 44 -5.93 -3.57 -26.60
CA ILE A 44 -5.02 -2.77 -27.45
C ILE A 44 -3.82 -2.21 -26.66
N ILE A 45 -3.87 -2.18 -25.31
CA ILE A 45 -2.80 -1.57 -24.51
C ILE A 45 -1.98 -2.64 -23.79
N ALA A 46 -0.75 -2.85 -24.28
CA ALA A 46 0.27 -3.60 -23.57
C ALA A 46 0.96 -2.69 -22.54
N THR A 47 1.00 -3.13 -21.28
CA THR A 47 1.67 -2.43 -20.20
C THR A 47 2.85 -3.21 -19.65
N GLN A 48 3.90 -2.47 -19.32
CA GLN A 48 5.09 -3.02 -18.68
C GLN A 48 5.20 -2.55 -17.23
N PRO A 49 5.68 -3.43 -16.32
CA PRO A 49 5.92 -3.04 -14.94
C PRO A 49 6.89 -1.86 -14.83
N ARG A 50 6.69 -1.08 -13.78
CA ARG A 50 7.51 0.07 -13.43
C ARG A 50 7.98 -0.07 -11.99
N TRP A 51 9.25 0.27 -11.77
CA TRP A 51 9.83 0.37 -10.44
C TRP A 51 9.47 1.70 -9.77
N GLY A 52 9.11 1.61 -8.50
CA GLY A 52 8.88 2.73 -7.60
C GLY A 52 9.41 2.41 -6.21
N TYR A 53 9.04 3.22 -5.23
CA TYR A 53 9.49 3.07 -3.85
C TYR A 53 8.34 3.34 -2.88
N PHE A 54 8.52 2.94 -1.64
CA PHE A 54 7.62 3.29 -0.54
C PHE A 54 8.38 3.54 0.75
N PHE A 55 7.72 4.24 1.66
CA PHE A 55 8.08 4.30 3.08
C PHE A 55 6.82 4.23 3.91
N GLY A 56 6.86 3.51 5.03
CA GLY A 56 5.69 3.22 5.84
C GLY A 56 5.97 3.19 7.34
N ILE A 57 4.90 3.39 8.08
CA ILE A 57 4.85 3.25 9.54
C ILE A 57 3.69 2.30 9.85
N THR A 58 3.98 1.26 10.64
CA THR A 58 3.02 0.20 10.95
C THR A 58 2.89 0.02 12.46
N PRO A 59 1.92 0.69 13.11
CA PRO A 59 1.46 0.25 14.42
C PRO A 59 0.96 -1.19 14.32
N ASN A 60 1.44 -2.05 15.21
CA ASN A 60 0.99 -3.42 15.31
C ASN A 60 0.61 -3.77 16.76
N TYR A 61 -0.38 -4.64 16.91
CA TYR A 61 -0.96 -5.07 18.16
C TYR A 61 -1.04 -6.58 18.23
N GLN A 62 -0.37 -7.18 19.22
CA GLN A 62 -0.41 -8.62 19.43
C GLN A 62 -1.71 -9.01 20.15
N LEU A 63 -2.69 -9.55 19.40
CA LEU A 63 -3.96 -10.04 19.96
C LEU A 63 -3.79 -11.33 20.76
N HIS A 64 -2.96 -12.23 20.24
CA HIS A 64 -2.74 -13.57 20.78
C HIS A 64 -1.33 -14.03 20.46
N GLU A 65 -0.81 -15.10 21.06
CA GLU A 65 0.58 -15.56 20.85
C GLU A 65 0.96 -15.77 19.37
N LYS A 66 -0.03 -16.11 18.53
CA LYS A 66 0.15 -16.34 17.09
C LYS A 66 -0.52 -15.34 16.17
N ILE A 67 -1.31 -14.40 16.70
CA ILE A 67 -2.11 -13.47 15.89
C ILE A 67 -1.77 -12.03 16.26
N LYS A 68 -1.45 -11.25 15.23
CA LYS A 68 -1.13 -9.83 15.33
C LYS A 68 -2.02 -9.05 14.36
N LEU A 69 -2.50 -7.89 14.77
CA LEU A 69 -3.11 -6.91 13.86
C LEU A 69 -2.05 -5.87 13.52
N ALA A 70 -1.97 -5.51 12.24
CA ALA A 70 -1.07 -4.46 11.77
C ALA A 70 -1.88 -3.48 10.91
N ILE A 71 -1.57 -2.19 11.00
CA ILE A 71 -2.12 -1.18 10.10
C ILE A 71 -0.96 -0.41 9.52
N ASP A 72 -0.64 -0.66 8.26
CA ASP A 72 0.47 -0.02 7.58
C ASP A 72 0.01 1.25 6.87
N PHE A 73 0.57 2.38 7.28
CA PHE A 73 0.39 3.67 6.62
C PHE A 73 1.64 3.97 5.80
N GLN A 74 1.52 3.95 4.48
CA GLN A 74 2.67 4.13 3.59
C GLN A 74 2.43 5.22 2.54
N HIS A 75 3.48 5.99 2.26
CA HIS A 75 3.58 6.72 1.01
C HIS A 75 4.17 5.78 -0.03
N SER A 76 3.49 5.60 -1.16
CA SER A 76 3.91 4.66 -2.19
C SER A 76 3.86 5.29 -3.57
N VAL A 77 4.99 5.21 -4.29
CA VAL A 77 5.09 5.55 -5.70
C VAL A 77 4.93 4.28 -6.53
N LYS A 78 3.90 4.25 -7.38
CA LYS A 78 3.52 3.16 -8.27
C LYS A 78 3.38 3.71 -9.71
N GLY A 79 3.09 2.85 -10.67
CA GLY A 79 2.88 3.23 -12.06
C GLY A 79 3.05 2.07 -13.03
N PHE A 80 3.10 2.39 -14.32
CA PHE A 80 3.34 1.44 -15.39
C PHE A 80 3.92 2.17 -16.60
N ASN A 81 4.58 1.43 -17.48
CA ASN A 81 4.98 1.93 -18.79
C ASN A 81 4.00 1.41 -19.84
N ILE A 82 3.78 2.18 -20.90
CA ILE A 82 2.99 1.76 -22.06
C ILE A 82 3.97 1.42 -23.17
N ASP A 83 3.83 0.21 -23.71
CA ASP A 83 4.54 -0.19 -24.92
C ASP A 83 3.70 0.24 -26.12
N ASN A 84 4.03 1.40 -26.72
CA ASN A 84 3.33 1.90 -27.89
C ASN A 84 4.32 2.19 -29.04
N PRO A 85 4.26 1.44 -30.15
CA PRO A 85 5.15 1.66 -31.29
C PRO A 85 4.91 2.99 -32.02
N ASN A 86 3.70 3.55 -31.91
CA ASN A 86 3.26 4.69 -32.73
C ASN A 86 3.46 6.07 -32.09
N ASN A 87 4.05 6.16 -30.89
CA ASN A 87 4.59 7.40 -30.31
C ASN A 87 3.61 8.57 -30.04
N GLN A 88 2.30 8.36 -30.12
CA GLN A 88 1.30 9.42 -29.94
C GLN A 88 0.71 9.51 -28.52
N THR A 89 1.06 8.57 -27.62
CA THR A 89 0.55 8.53 -26.23
C THR A 89 1.69 8.63 -25.22
N ALA A 90 1.35 8.93 -23.96
CA ALA A 90 2.32 8.90 -22.88
C ALA A 90 2.98 7.51 -22.79
N SER A 91 4.30 7.49 -22.63
CA SER A 91 5.09 6.27 -22.55
C SER A 91 5.15 5.70 -21.14
N ALA A 92 4.90 6.52 -20.12
CA ALA A 92 4.87 6.08 -18.73
C ALA A 92 3.93 6.92 -17.88
N TYR A 93 3.32 6.25 -16.91
CA TYR A 93 2.49 6.84 -15.88
C TYR A 93 3.05 6.54 -14.51
N LYS A 94 2.96 7.52 -13.61
CA LYS A 94 3.42 7.44 -12.23
C LYS A 94 2.37 8.03 -11.31
N PHE A 95 2.08 7.30 -10.25
CA PHE A 95 1.08 7.64 -9.27
C PHE A 95 1.70 7.61 -7.89
N SER A 96 1.36 8.61 -7.09
CA SER A 96 1.71 8.65 -5.68
C SER A 96 0.45 8.38 -4.87
N TYR A 97 0.53 7.47 -3.91
CA TYR A 97 -0.57 7.14 -3.00
C TYR A 97 -0.15 7.30 -1.55
N LEU A 98 -1.11 7.70 -0.72
CA LEU A 98 -1.12 7.37 0.70
C LEU A 98 -1.95 6.09 0.85
N ASP A 99 -1.28 4.95 1.05
CA ASP A 99 -1.98 3.69 1.28
C ASP A 99 -2.19 3.46 2.78
N ILE A 100 -3.36 2.91 3.10
CA ILE A 100 -3.73 2.39 4.41
C ILE A 100 -4.00 0.90 4.22
N ILE A 101 -3.20 0.07 4.90
CA ILE A 101 -3.20 -1.38 4.70
C ILE A 101 -3.39 -2.07 6.07
N PRO A 102 -4.64 -2.29 6.51
CA PRO A 102 -4.90 -3.14 7.66
C PRO A 102 -4.71 -4.61 7.28
N GLU A 103 -3.94 -5.33 8.09
CA GLU A 103 -3.60 -6.74 7.91
C GLU A 103 -3.85 -7.53 9.21
N VAL A 104 -4.32 -8.76 9.05
CA VAL A 104 -4.26 -9.80 10.08
C VAL A 104 -3.05 -10.67 9.78
N GLU A 105 -2.15 -10.76 10.76
CA GLU A 105 -0.89 -11.48 10.66
C GLU A 105 -0.89 -12.73 11.54
N TYR A 106 -0.47 -13.85 10.95
CA TYR A 106 -0.29 -15.13 11.62
C TYR A 106 1.19 -15.47 11.74
N LEU A 107 1.67 -15.60 12.98
CA LEU A 107 3.03 -15.99 13.31
C LEU A 107 3.16 -17.50 13.16
N VAL A 108 3.82 -17.94 12.07
CA VAL A 108 4.11 -19.36 11.83
C VAL A 108 5.26 -19.82 12.72
N SER A 109 6.24 -18.95 12.92
CA SER A 109 7.35 -19.15 13.85
C SER A 109 7.75 -17.82 14.48
N ARG A 110 8.76 -17.83 15.37
CA ARG A 110 9.31 -16.60 15.95
C ARG A 110 9.91 -15.65 14.91
N ASN A 111 10.26 -16.17 13.72
CA ASN A 111 10.98 -15.43 12.69
C ASN A 111 10.20 -15.34 11.37
N LEU A 112 8.99 -15.89 11.29
CA LEU A 112 8.22 -15.96 10.05
C LEU A 112 6.75 -15.68 10.29
N THR A 113 6.21 -14.73 9.52
CA THR A 113 4.82 -14.29 9.61
C THR A 113 4.19 -14.20 8.24
N PHE A 114 2.92 -14.61 8.14
CA PHE A 114 2.09 -14.38 6.97
C PHE A 114 0.99 -13.39 7.31
N GLY A 115 0.81 -12.37 6.48
CA GLY A 115 -0.23 -11.35 6.59
C GLY A 115 -1.24 -11.47 5.45
N LEU A 116 -2.51 -11.22 5.76
CA LEU A 116 -3.56 -11.01 4.79
C LEU A 116 -4.33 -9.75 5.14
N GLY A 117 -4.64 -8.93 4.14
CA GLY A 117 -5.29 -7.64 4.38
C GLY A 117 -5.96 -7.05 3.16
N ILE A 118 -6.35 -5.79 3.33
CA ILE A 118 -6.89 -4.94 2.28
C ILE A 118 -5.96 -3.74 2.10
N ASN A 119 -5.83 -3.24 0.88
CA ASN A 119 -5.15 -1.99 0.59
C ASN A 119 -6.19 -0.95 0.19
N TYR A 120 -6.18 0.20 0.86
CA TYR A 120 -6.94 1.37 0.45
C TYR A 120 -5.99 2.54 0.17
N GLY A 121 -5.84 2.90 -1.10
CA GLY A 121 -4.92 3.95 -1.56
C GLY A 121 -5.66 5.25 -1.87
N LEU A 122 -5.19 6.36 -1.29
CA LEU A 122 -5.61 7.72 -1.62
C LEU A 122 -4.58 8.35 -2.56
N LYS A 123 -4.98 8.67 -3.81
CA LYS A 123 -4.09 9.27 -4.80
C LYS A 123 -3.70 10.68 -4.36
N LEU A 124 -2.40 10.93 -4.24
CA LEU A 124 -1.82 12.22 -3.91
C LEU A 124 -1.39 13.00 -5.15
N SER A 125 -0.82 12.31 -6.14
CA SER A 125 -0.40 12.93 -7.39
C SER A 125 -0.38 11.94 -8.54
N GLU A 126 -0.51 12.49 -9.75
CA GLU A 126 -0.47 11.77 -11.01
C GLU A 126 0.48 12.50 -11.95
N GLN A 127 1.41 11.75 -12.54
CA GLN A 127 2.38 12.28 -13.49
C GLN A 127 2.46 11.36 -14.70
N SER A 128 2.64 11.96 -15.88
CA SER A 128 2.91 11.24 -17.11
C SER A 128 4.21 11.70 -17.76
N LYS A 129 4.76 10.83 -18.60
CA LYS A 129 5.97 11.12 -19.38
C LYS A 129 5.75 10.72 -20.82
N PHE A 130 6.17 11.57 -21.75
CA PHE A 130 6.19 11.27 -23.19
C PHE A 130 7.64 11.06 -23.63
N LYS A 131 8.04 9.81 -23.85
CA LYS A 131 9.39 9.41 -24.25
C LYS A 131 10.50 10.00 -23.34
N ASN A 132 11.30 10.90 -23.90
CA ASN A 132 12.44 11.57 -23.26
C ASN A 132 12.06 12.94 -22.68
N SER A 133 10.78 13.28 -22.62
CA SER A 133 10.32 14.50 -21.94
C SER A 133 10.55 14.43 -20.43
N ALA A 134 10.47 15.57 -19.76
CA ALA A 134 10.30 15.61 -18.32
C ALA A 134 8.96 14.98 -17.90
N TRP A 135 8.85 14.59 -16.64
CA TRP A 135 7.57 14.23 -16.03
C TRP A 135 6.69 15.47 -15.96
N MET A 136 5.44 15.33 -16.40
CA MET A 136 4.43 16.37 -16.34
C MET A 136 3.37 16.00 -15.32
N ASN A 137 3.00 16.94 -14.46
CA ASN A 137 1.88 16.78 -13.54
C ASN A 137 0.57 16.80 -14.33
N MET A 138 -0.34 15.88 -14.01
CA MET A 138 -1.65 15.77 -14.66
C MET A 138 -2.76 16.43 -13.81
N ASN A 139 -2.50 17.60 -13.24
CA ASN A 139 -3.42 18.26 -12.31
C ASN A 139 -4.75 18.64 -12.96
N ASP A 140 -4.74 19.00 -14.25
CA ASP A 140 -5.92 19.48 -14.98
C ASP A 140 -6.68 18.36 -15.71
N PHE A 141 -6.07 17.17 -15.84
CA PHE A 141 -6.67 16.02 -16.55
C PHE A 141 -6.30 14.72 -15.84
N THR A 142 -7.19 14.21 -14.99
CA THR A 142 -6.96 12.94 -14.27
C THR A 142 -7.32 11.75 -15.14
N THR A 143 -6.37 10.84 -15.36
CA THR A 143 -6.66 9.57 -16.02
C THR A 143 -6.95 8.46 -15.02
N ILE A 144 -6.53 8.66 -13.77
CA ILE A 144 -6.69 7.71 -12.68
C ILE A 144 -7.62 8.25 -11.60
N LYS A 145 -8.47 7.40 -11.04
CA LYS A 145 -9.38 7.75 -9.94
C LYS A 145 -8.60 8.11 -8.67
N SER A 146 -9.25 8.89 -7.81
CA SER A 146 -8.69 9.32 -6.52
C SER A 146 -8.44 8.18 -5.52
N THR A 147 -9.05 7.01 -5.74
CA THR A 147 -8.99 5.87 -4.81
C THR A 147 -8.61 4.58 -5.52
N ASP A 148 -7.76 3.80 -4.87
CA ASP A 148 -7.40 2.42 -5.25
C ASP A 148 -7.81 1.47 -4.12
N PHE A 149 -8.28 0.28 -4.48
CA PHE A 149 -8.68 -0.74 -3.53
C PHE A 149 -8.24 -2.13 -4.00
N GLY A 150 -7.66 -2.91 -3.09
CA GLY A 150 -7.15 -4.24 -3.38
C GLY A 150 -7.03 -5.15 -2.17
N LEU A 151 -6.65 -6.39 -2.42
CA LEU A 151 -6.28 -7.37 -1.39
C LEU A 151 -4.76 -7.45 -1.28
N THR A 152 -4.25 -7.65 -0.07
CA THR A 152 -2.82 -7.85 0.17
C THR A 152 -2.53 -9.22 0.77
N GLY A 153 -1.41 -9.79 0.37
CA GLY A 153 -0.77 -10.91 1.04
C GLY A 153 0.69 -10.58 1.30
N THR A 154 1.12 -10.77 2.54
CA THR A 154 2.44 -10.36 3.02
C THR A 154 3.17 -11.56 3.63
N LEU A 155 4.47 -11.67 3.34
CA LEU A 155 5.38 -12.60 3.99
C LEU A 155 6.51 -11.81 4.64
N THR A 156 6.70 -11.98 5.93
CA THR A 156 7.68 -11.23 6.72
C THR A 156 8.62 -12.18 7.45
N ILE A 157 9.92 -11.90 7.37
CA ILE A 157 10.99 -12.62 8.06
C ILE A 157 11.66 -11.68 9.06
N PHE A 158 11.73 -12.08 10.32
CA PHE A 158 12.30 -11.29 11.41
C PHE A 158 13.68 -11.81 11.83
N HIS A 159 14.59 -10.87 12.08
CA HIS A 159 15.87 -11.11 12.75
C HIS A 159 16.10 -10.00 13.78
N HIS A 160 15.89 -10.32 15.06
CA HIS A 160 15.85 -9.35 16.15
C HIS A 160 14.81 -8.25 15.86
N ASN A 161 15.23 -6.98 15.87
CA ASN A 161 14.36 -5.84 15.61
C ASN A 161 14.32 -5.46 14.12
N VAL A 162 15.02 -6.18 13.25
CA VAL A 162 15.02 -5.93 11.80
C VAL A 162 14.15 -6.99 11.14
N PHE A 163 13.44 -6.60 10.08
CA PHE A 163 12.69 -7.54 9.27
C PHE A 163 12.83 -7.23 7.78
N GLY A 164 12.66 -8.27 6.97
CA GLY A 164 12.46 -8.16 5.53
C GLY A 164 11.10 -8.71 5.16
N PHE A 165 10.48 -8.16 4.13
CA PHE A 165 9.17 -8.64 3.69
C PHE A 165 8.98 -8.56 2.18
N ALA A 166 8.06 -9.38 1.71
CA ALA A 166 7.48 -9.30 0.38
C ALA A 166 5.97 -9.19 0.51
N ARG A 167 5.35 -8.24 -0.21
CA ARG A 167 3.90 -8.04 -0.22
C ARG A 167 3.38 -8.02 -1.64
N TYR A 168 2.35 -8.80 -1.93
CA TYR A 168 1.61 -8.71 -3.19
C TYR A 168 0.29 -7.99 -2.97
N ASN A 169 -0.01 -7.01 -3.82
CA ASN A 169 -1.26 -6.27 -3.83
C ASN A 169 -2.02 -6.53 -5.14
N LEU A 170 -3.21 -7.08 -4.98
CA LEU A 170 -4.15 -7.41 -6.04
C LEU A 170 -5.28 -6.36 -6.08
N GLY A 171 -5.19 -5.39 -6.98
CA GLY A 171 -6.24 -4.40 -7.19
C GLY A 171 -7.56 -5.02 -7.64
N LEU A 172 -8.65 -4.64 -6.97
CA LEU A 172 -10.01 -5.12 -7.22
C LEU A 172 -10.93 -4.05 -7.80
N LYS A 173 -10.61 -2.78 -7.59
CA LYS A 173 -11.40 -1.64 -8.08
C LYS A 173 -10.80 -1.09 -9.37
N ASN A 174 -11.67 -0.71 -10.32
CA ASN A 174 -11.24 0.01 -11.51
C ASN A 174 -10.65 1.37 -11.11
N ILE A 175 -9.40 1.59 -11.48
CA ILE A 175 -8.67 2.85 -11.23
C ILE A 175 -8.73 3.81 -12.41
N SER A 176 -9.25 3.43 -13.58
CA SER A 176 -9.42 4.35 -14.72
C SER A 176 -10.53 5.37 -14.44
N ASP A 177 -10.23 6.65 -14.70
CA ASP A 177 -11.17 7.77 -14.68
C ASP A 177 -11.58 8.23 -16.09
N VAL A 178 -11.01 7.62 -17.12
CA VAL A 178 -11.37 7.84 -18.52
C VAL A 178 -12.38 6.80 -19.00
N ILE A 179 -13.30 7.26 -19.86
CA ILE A 179 -14.23 6.40 -20.59
C ILE A 179 -13.45 5.69 -21.69
N LEU A 180 -13.45 4.36 -21.64
CA LEU A 180 -12.83 3.52 -22.66
C LEU A 180 -13.88 3.13 -23.68
N THR A 181 -13.62 3.41 -24.95
CA THR A 181 -14.48 3.02 -26.07
C THR A 181 -13.89 1.81 -26.80
N ASP A 182 -14.75 0.97 -27.38
CA ASP A 182 -14.32 -0.10 -28.27
C ASP A 182 -13.91 0.44 -29.67
N GLU A 183 -13.54 -0.48 -30.57
CA GLU A 183 -13.16 -0.15 -31.95
C GLU A 183 -14.29 0.50 -32.77
N ASN A 184 -15.55 0.36 -32.33
CA ASN A 184 -16.73 0.95 -32.95
C ASN A 184 -17.15 2.26 -32.28
N GLY A 185 -16.37 2.77 -31.31
CA GLY A 185 -16.67 3.99 -30.57
C GLY A 185 -17.78 3.82 -29.52
N GLN A 186 -18.21 2.59 -29.22
CA GLN A 186 -19.18 2.32 -28.17
C GLN A 186 -18.49 2.29 -26.81
N VAL A 187 -19.15 2.85 -25.79
CA VAL A 187 -18.62 2.86 -24.42
C VAL A 187 -18.55 1.42 -23.91
N SER A 188 -17.35 1.00 -23.52
CA SER A 188 -17.15 -0.31 -22.90
C SER A 188 -17.25 -0.19 -21.38
N ASP A 189 -18.45 -0.38 -20.85
CA ASP A 189 -18.70 -0.40 -19.39
C ASP A 189 -17.94 -1.52 -18.66
N GLN A 190 -17.44 -2.50 -19.42
CA GLN A 190 -16.72 -3.65 -18.90
C GLN A 190 -15.20 -3.47 -18.87
N ALA A 191 -14.67 -2.41 -19.50
CA ALA A 191 -13.24 -2.15 -19.51
C ALA A 191 -12.77 -1.66 -18.14
N LYS A 192 -11.82 -2.38 -17.55
CA LYS A 192 -11.28 -2.07 -16.21
C LYS A 192 -9.78 -1.98 -16.26
N GLN A 193 -9.24 -0.95 -15.64
CA GLN A 193 -7.82 -0.86 -15.30
C GLN A 193 -7.65 -1.23 -13.83
N LEU A 194 -6.87 -2.25 -13.53
CA LEU A 194 -6.64 -2.74 -12.17
C LEU A 194 -5.15 -2.65 -11.81
N ASN A 195 -4.85 -2.18 -10.62
CA ASN A 195 -3.47 -2.10 -10.14
C ASN A 195 -2.95 -3.48 -9.72
N ARG A 196 -1.67 -3.76 -9.98
CA ARG A 196 -0.95 -4.95 -9.52
C ARG A 196 0.40 -4.48 -9.00
N ASN A 197 0.77 -4.88 -7.79
CA ASN A 197 2.02 -4.42 -7.20
C ASN A 197 2.67 -5.51 -6.37
N ILE A 198 3.96 -5.74 -6.59
CA ILE A 198 4.82 -6.52 -5.70
C ILE A 198 5.73 -5.53 -4.96
N GLN A 199 5.72 -5.59 -3.64
CA GLN A 199 6.61 -4.82 -2.78
C GLN A 199 7.67 -5.74 -2.20
N ILE A 200 8.90 -5.25 -2.14
CA ILE A 200 9.99 -5.88 -1.38
C ILE A 200 10.60 -4.79 -0.51
N GLY A 201 10.71 -5.06 0.78
CA GLY A 201 11.16 -4.05 1.74
C GLY A 201 11.92 -4.61 2.92
N LEU A 202 12.54 -3.67 3.64
CA LEU A 202 13.18 -3.87 4.92
C LEU A 202 12.55 -2.92 5.95
N GLY A 203 12.60 -3.30 7.21
CA GLY A 203 12.10 -2.46 8.28
C GLY A 203 12.72 -2.74 9.63
N TYR A 204 12.34 -1.90 10.59
CA TYR A 204 12.79 -1.95 11.97
C TYR A 204 11.63 -1.80 12.93
N THR A 205 11.58 -2.65 13.95
CA THR A 205 10.54 -2.69 14.99
C THR A 205 11.00 -1.97 16.26
N LEU A 206 10.25 -0.95 16.67
CA LEU A 206 10.33 -0.36 18.01
C LEU A 206 9.39 -1.09 18.96
N ASN A 207 9.97 -1.85 19.88
CA ASN A 207 9.24 -2.53 20.95
C ASN A 207 9.11 -1.61 22.16
N PHE A 208 7.88 -1.29 22.58
CA PHE A 208 7.63 -0.44 23.76
C PHE A 208 7.46 -1.23 25.06
N LYS A 209 7.94 -2.48 25.11
CA LYS A 209 7.93 -3.27 26.35
C LYS A 209 8.73 -2.55 27.43
N LYS A 210 8.06 -2.14 28.52
CA LYS A 210 8.74 -1.71 29.75
C LYS A 210 9.65 -2.85 30.20
N THR A 211 10.96 -2.64 30.16
CA THR A 211 11.90 -3.45 30.92
C THR A 211 11.53 -3.30 32.38
N HIS A 212 10.84 -4.30 32.93
CA HIS A 212 10.76 -4.46 34.37
C HIS A 212 12.20 -4.81 34.80
N ILE A 213 12.95 -3.83 35.27
CA ILE A 213 14.18 -4.09 36.02
C ILE A 213 13.67 -4.68 37.33
N PRO A 214 13.89 -5.98 37.60
CA PRO A 214 13.47 -6.53 38.87
C PRO A 214 14.31 -5.83 39.96
N ALA A 215 13.63 -5.41 41.04
CA ALA A 215 14.17 -4.58 42.10
C ALA A 215 15.26 -5.27 42.95
N ASP A 216 15.67 -6.48 42.57
CA ASP A 216 16.67 -7.33 43.20
C ASP A 216 18.08 -7.17 42.60
N ARG A 217 18.27 -6.28 41.60
CA ARG A 217 19.59 -5.92 41.07
C ARG A 217 19.94 -4.44 41.22
N GLN A 218 19.72 -3.91 42.42
CA GLN A 218 20.47 -2.76 42.92
C GLN A 218 21.33 -3.22 44.09
N ILE A 219 22.53 -3.70 43.79
CA ILE A 219 23.63 -3.84 44.74
C ILE A 219 24.84 -3.16 44.10
#